data_AF-A0A6J4G1V9-F1
#
_entry.id   AF-A0A6J4G1V9-F1
#
_cell.length_a   1.000
_cell.length_b   1.000
_cell.length_c   1.000
_cell.angle_alpha   90.00
_cell.angle_beta   90.00
_cell.angle_gamma   90.00
#
_symmetry.space_group_name_H-M   'P 1'
#
loop_
_entity.id
_entity.type
_entity.pdbx_description
1 polymer ?
#
loop_
_entity_poly.entity_id
_entity_poly.type
_entity_poly.pdbx_seq_one_letter_code
_entity_poly.pdbx_strand_id
1 'polypeptide(L)'
;MTTLSVAQGGVLPRDHLEAIRRVLRTQVSDILHLNVTQLSALTPDRVYDQVLDTPALLHECFQVFRSQPGLFNRVVVRQDKRPPASDQDALWCGRSLADVVAMIVRASAKRYFRATLPQAPRPAPAAPVARPGLVRQAAIGLGLMKPPPPPRQPAAPLGQGDKLYRAFRSNLLYEWQVPLIPHYAPLEIRTVTRLGARILDLREPGQIQILAAEGLTAEGRLPLVLDDARRLRGPDGGIDANALSEAFVKLGLEAVFPNLEDAQLRRAVSQISCMEAKAVELLIPALETDLRAVAVFLFSCFSSLGEKGFRQAFGACGAMWAIQKLAKHLEGCRPWPRSLPSMKGASDRALAAAIDLATGQPAKDKQKTAPAPAAVSGGGPARAARTPVSA
;
A
#
# COMPACT_ATOMS: atom_id res chain seq x y z
N MET A 1 -29.63 34.91 -3.48
CA MET A 1 -28.31 34.75 -2.86
C MET A 1 -28.43 35.16 -1.40
N THR A 2 -28.63 34.20 -0.51
CA THR A 2 -28.91 34.45 0.91
C THR A 2 -27.68 34.04 1.70
N THR A 3 -26.85 35.02 2.06
CA THR A 3 -25.67 34.82 2.91
C THR A 3 -26.13 34.68 4.36
N LEU A 4 -26.14 33.44 4.86
CA LEU A 4 -26.35 33.15 6.27
C LEU A 4 -25.12 33.57 7.07
N SER A 5 -25.20 34.74 7.70
CA SER A 5 -24.30 35.19 8.76
C SER A 5 -24.61 34.39 10.02
N VAL A 6 -23.69 33.51 10.44
CA VAL A 6 -23.81 32.73 11.69
C VAL A 6 -22.98 33.43 12.76
N ALA A 7 -23.67 33.87 13.81
CA ALA A 7 -23.14 34.55 14.98
C ALA A 7 -22.14 33.66 15.76
N GLN A 8 -21.08 34.31 16.25
CA GLN A 8 -20.06 33.73 17.12
C GLN A 8 -20.63 33.49 18.52
N GLY A 9 -21.07 32.26 18.80
CA GLY A 9 -21.28 31.74 20.15
C GLY A 9 -20.55 30.41 20.26
N GLY A 10 -19.84 30.15 21.36
CA GLY A 10 -19.01 28.96 21.55
C GLY A 10 -19.75 27.66 21.21
N VAL A 11 -19.46 27.15 20.02
CA VAL A 11 -20.12 26.00 19.40
C VAL A 11 -19.57 24.72 20.06
N LEU A 12 -20.45 23.84 20.54
CA LEU A 12 -20.03 22.60 21.19
C LEU A 12 -19.43 21.62 20.15
N PRO A 13 -18.55 20.67 20.53
CA PRO A 13 -17.94 19.71 19.61
C PRO A 13 -18.91 18.91 18.72
N ARG A 14 -20.18 18.75 19.14
CA ARG A 14 -21.23 18.06 18.38
C ARG A 14 -21.79 18.91 17.24
N ASP A 15 -21.96 20.19 17.46
CA ASP A 15 -22.53 21.14 16.50
C ASP A 15 -21.60 21.27 15.27
N HIS A 16 -20.28 21.17 15.48
CA HIS A 16 -19.30 21.17 14.39
C HIS A 16 -19.44 19.97 13.45
N LEU A 17 -19.75 18.76 13.97
CA LEU A 17 -19.92 17.56 13.14
C LEU A 17 -21.20 17.64 12.31
N GLU A 18 -22.27 18.18 12.87
CA GLU A 18 -23.52 18.39 12.15
C GLU A 18 -23.36 19.46 11.06
N ALA A 19 -22.64 20.54 11.35
CA ALA A 19 -22.28 21.56 10.36
C ALA A 19 -21.49 20.95 9.19
N ILE A 20 -20.46 20.14 9.47
CA ILE A 20 -19.68 19.46 8.41
C ILE A 20 -20.59 18.56 7.58
N ARG A 21 -21.43 17.71 8.21
CA ARG A 21 -22.36 16.83 7.49
C ARG A 21 -23.36 17.59 6.63
N ARG A 22 -23.87 18.73 7.10
CA ARG A 22 -24.78 19.58 6.35
C ARG A 22 -24.09 20.14 5.11
N VAL A 23 -22.89 20.68 5.26
CA VAL A 23 -22.08 21.22 4.14
C VAL A 23 -21.73 20.12 3.13
N LEU A 24 -21.35 18.93 3.62
CA LEU A 24 -21.07 17.78 2.75
C LEU A 24 -22.31 17.34 1.96
N ARG A 25 -23.49 17.34 2.59
CA ARG A 25 -24.75 16.92 1.95
C ARG A 25 -25.25 17.90 0.91
N THR A 26 -25.04 19.20 1.10
CA THR A 26 -25.53 20.24 0.20
C THR A 26 -24.43 20.71 -0.74
N GLN A 27 -23.62 21.68 -0.30
CA GLN A 27 -22.69 22.42 -1.16
C GLN A 27 -21.66 21.52 -1.83
N VAL A 28 -21.11 20.54 -1.11
CA VAL A 28 -20.11 19.62 -1.69
C VAL A 28 -20.76 18.63 -2.65
N SER A 29 -21.91 18.06 -2.29
CA SER A 29 -22.68 17.19 -3.19
C SER A 29 -23.07 17.91 -4.48
N ASP A 30 -23.51 19.18 -4.41
CA ASP A 30 -23.91 19.97 -5.58
C ASP A 30 -22.72 20.19 -6.53
N ILE A 31 -21.55 20.53 -5.99
CA ILE A 31 -20.32 20.68 -6.78
C ILE A 31 -19.95 19.34 -7.42
N LEU A 32 -19.96 18.25 -6.65
CA LEU A 32 -19.57 16.92 -7.16
C LEU A 32 -20.55 16.38 -8.21
N HIS A 33 -21.86 16.61 -8.03
CA HIS A 33 -22.91 16.20 -8.97
C HIS A 33 -22.71 16.78 -10.37
N LEU A 34 -22.23 18.03 -10.45
CA LEU A 34 -21.94 18.71 -11.72
C LEU A 34 -20.60 18.29 -12.37
N ASN A 35 -19.67 17.74 -11.59
CA ASN A 35 -18.29 17.49 -12.04
C ASN A 35 -17.93 16.00 -12.17
N VAL A 36 -18.73 15.09 -11.62
CA VAL A 36 -18.55 13.63 -11.73
C VAL A 36 -19.68 13.04 -12.56
N THR A 37 -19.34 12.48 -13.72
CA THR A 37 -20.31 11.96 -14.70
C THR A 37 -21.22 10.86 -14.14
N GLN A 38 -20.72 10.03 -13.23
CA GLN A 38 -21.53 8.99 -12.58
C GLN A 38 -22.57 9.57 -11.61
N LEU A 39 -22.32 10.76 -11.05
CA LEU A 39 -23.24 11.41 -10.11
C LEU A 39 -24.36 12.17 -10.79
N SER A 40 -24.14 12.70 -12.00
CA SER A 40 -25.14 13.51 -12.71
C SER A 40 -26.44 12.76 -13.01
N ALA A 41 -26.39 11.42 -13.08
CA ALA A 41 -27.56 10.56 -13.27
C ALA A 41 -28.40 10.38 -11.99
N LEU A 42 -27.86 10.73 -10.81
CA LEU A 42 -28.53 10.55 -9.53
C LEU A 42 -29.32 11.80 -9.15
N THR A 43 -30.36 11.61 -8.33
CA THR A 43 -31.07 12.74 -7.71
C THR A 43 -30.17 13.40 -6.65
N PRO A 44 -30.15 14.75 -6.55
CA PRO A 44 -29.27 15.47 -5.61
C PRO A 44 -29.35 14.96 -4.16
N ASP A 45 -30.55 14.63 -3.70
CA ASP A 45 -30.79 14.13 -2.33
C ASP A 45 -30.13 12.78 -2.03
N ARG A 46 -29.85 11.98 -3.07
CA ARG A 46 -29.24 10.65 -2.93
C ARG A 46 -27.73 10.64 -3.16
N VAL A 47 -27.16 11.72 -3.72
CA VAL A 47 -25.74 11.81 -4.07
C VAL A 47 -24.87 11.48 -2.87
N TYR A 48 -25.06 12.19 -1.76
CA TYR A 48 -24.25 12.01 -0.55
C TYR A 48 -24.27 10.56 -0.04
N ASP A 49 -25.45 9.96 0.02
CA ASP A 49 -25.60 8.61 0.55
C ASP A 49 -25.01 7.56 -0.41
N GLN A 50 -25.25 7.71 -1.71
CA GLN A 50 -24.69 6.82 -2.74
C GLN A 50 -23.17 6.88 -2.79
N VAL A 51 -22.58 8.08 -2.71
CA VAL A 51 -21.11 8.29 -2.66
C VAL A 51 -20.52 7.56 -1.47
N LEU A 52 -21.12 7.68 -0.28
CA LEU A 52 -20.59 7.02 0.91
C LEU A 52 -20.80 5.49 0.90
N ASP A 53 -21.84 4.98 0.25
CA ASP A 53 -22.09 3.54 0.08
C ASP A 53 -21.14 2.89 -0.94
N THR A 54 -20.60 3.66 -1.88
CA THR A 54 -19.80 3.14 -3.00
C THR A 54 -18.36 3.65 -2.94
N PRO A 55 -17.39 2.87 -2.40
CA PRO A 55 -16.00 3.33 -2.27
C PRO A 55 -15.36 3.79 -3.59
N ALA A 56 -15.63 3.12 -4.72
CA ALA A 56 -15.10 3.53 -6.02
C ALA A 56 -15.52 4.96 -6.40
N LEU A 57 -16.80 5.28 -6.23
CA LEU A 57 -17.37 6.60 -6.50
C LEU A 57 -16.82 7.67 -5.54
N LEU A 58 -16.65 7.32 -4.26
CA LEU A 58 -15.98 8.21 -3.30
C LEU A 58 -14.52 8.50 -3.69
N HIS A 59 -13.80 7.50 -4.21
CA HIS A 59 -12.44 7.71 -4.68
C HIS A 59 -12.38 8.70 -5.85
N GLU A 60 -13.28 8.58 -6.83
CA GLU A 60 -13.41 9.55 -7.93
C GLU A 60 -13.70 10.97 -7.40
N CYS A 61 -14.59 11.09 -6.40
CA CYS A 61 -14.87 12.38 -5.77
C CYS A 61 -13.62 12.99 -5.12
N PHE A 62 -12.80 12.19 -4.45
CA PHE A 62 -11.51 12.66 -3.91
C PHE A 62 -10.52 13.05 -5.02
N GLN A 63 -10.48 12.34 -6.15
CA GLN A 63 -9.65 12.72 -7.29
C GLN A 63 -10.05 14.09 -7.87
N VAL A 64 -11.36 14.37 -7.99
CA VAL A 64 -11.84 15.71 -8.41
C VAL A 64 -11.47 16.77 -7.39
N PHE A 65 -11.65 16.49 -6.09
CA PHE A 65 -11.27 17.41 -5.01
C PHE A 65 -9.78 17.79 -5.05
N ARG A 66 -8.89 16.82 -5.30
CA ARG A 66 -7.44 17.05 -5.36
C ARG A 66 -6.97 17.69 -6.66
N SER A 67 -7.56 17.33 -7.79
CA SER A 67 -7.19 17.87 -9.11
C SER A 67 -7.74 19.27 -9.35
N GLN A 68 -8.88 19.61 -8.75
CA GLN A 68 -9.58 20.88 -8.96
C GLN A 68 -9.96 21.55 -7.63
N PRO A 69 -9.00 21.90 -6.75
CA PRO A 69 -9.27 22.52 -5.46
C PRO A 69 -10.04 23.85 -5.58
N GLY A 70 -9.86 24.55 -6.72
CA GLY A 70 -10.53 25.80 -7.04
C GLY A 70 -12.07 25.76 -6.95
N LEU A 71 -12.68 24.60 -7.25
CA LEU A 71 -14.12 24.40 -7.16
C LEU A 71 -14.63 24.50 -5.71
N PHE A 72 -13.78 24.13 -4.75
CA PHE A 72 -14.13 23.99 -3.34
C PHE A 72 -13.74 25.20 -2.48
N ASN A 73 -13.08 26.21 -3.06
CA ASN A 73 -12.56 27.40 -2.36
C ASN A 73 -13.63 28.19 -1.57
N ARG A 74 -14.91 28.07 -1.95
CA ARG A 74 -16.02 28.74 -1.25
C ARG A 74 -16.56 27.94 -0.07
N VAL A 75 -16.25 26.65 -0.02
CA VAL A 75 -16.85 25.69 0.91
C VAL A 75 -15.83 25.22 1.94
N VAL A 76 -14.63 24.84 1.47
CA VAL A 76 -13.54 24.37 2.30
C VAL A 76 -12.60 25.54 2.57
N VAL A 77 -12.88 26.26 3.66
CA VAL A 77 -12.15 27.46 4.06
C VAL A 77 -11.54 27.30 5.44
N ARG A 78 -10.34 27.87 5.61
CA ARG A 78 -9.67 28.05 6.89
C ARG A 78 -10.35 29.14 7.72
N GLN A 79 -9.94 29.29 8.98
CA GLN A 79 -10.44 30.33 9.87
C GLN A 79 -10.18 31.77 9.35
N ASP A 80 -9.11 31.96 8.59
CA ASP A 80 -8.73 33.22 7.94
C ASP A 80 -9.47 33.47 6.59
N LYS A 81 -10.46 32.63 6.26
CA LYS A 81 -11.25 32.66 5.00
C LYS A 81 -10.42 32.39 3.74
N ARG A 82 -9.23 31.80 3.86
CA ARG A 82 -8.41 31.35 2.73
C ARG A 82 -8.62 29.85 2.48
N PRO A 83 -8.38 29.37 1.25
CA PRO A 83 -8.37 27.93 0.98
C PRO A 83 -7.23 27.23 1.75
N PRO A 84 -7.40 25.96 2.15
CA PRO A 84 -6.34 25.19 2.80
C PRO A 84 -5.19 24.95 1.81
N ALA A 85 -3.96 25.12 2.28
CA ALA A 85 -2.74 24.79 1.54
C ALA A 85 -2.22 23.38 1.90
N SER A 86 -2.55 22.88 3.09
CA SER A 86 -2.15 21.56 3.57
C SER A 86 -3.31 20.84 4.26
N ASP A 87 -3.24 19.52 4.30
CA ASP A 87 -4.21 18.67 5.00
C ASP A 87 -4.23 18.92 6.53
N GLN A 88 -3.15 19.49 7.06
CA GLN A 88 -3.04 19.85 8.48
C GLN A 88 -3.70 21.19 8.82
N ASP A 89 -4.12 21.97 7.82
CA ASP A 89 -4.72 23.28 8.06
C ASP A 89 -6.07 23.14 8.76
N ALA A 90 -6.24 23.89 9.84
CA ALA A 90 -7.51 23.98 10.55
C ALA A 90 -8.55 24.74 9.69
N LEU A 91 -9.65 24.07 9.40
CA LEU A 91 -10.81 24.63 8.73
C LEU A 91 -11.59 25.54 9.69
N TRP A 92 -12.52 26.32 9.15
CA TRP A 92 -13.38 27.21 9.92
C TRP A 92 -14.13 26.49 11.07
N CYS A 93 -14.43 25.20 10.92
CA CYS A 93 -15.04 24.37 11.96
C CYS A 93 -14.09 23.90 13.08
N GLY A 94 -12.82 24.32 13.08
CA GLY A 94 -11.82 23.94 14.09
C GLY A 94 -11.21 22.54 13.90
N ARG A 95 -11.60 21.80 12.86
CA ARG A 95 -11.01 20.51 12.48
C ARG A 95 -10.01 20.70 11.34
N SER A 96 -8.96 19.87 11.29
CA SER A 96 -8.08 19.84 10.13
C SER A 96 -8.79 19.23 8.92
N LEU A 97 -8.30 19.53 7.72
CA LEU A 97 -8.79 18.87 6.51
C LEU A 97 -8.57 17.34 6.59
N ALA A 98 -7.43 16.90 7.12
CA ALA A 98 -7.14 15.49 7.40
C ALA A 98 -8.19 14.82 8.30
N ASP A 99 -8.64 15.49 9.36
CA ASP A 99 -9.69 14.99 10.26
C ASP A 99 -11.02 14.77 9.51
N VAL A 100 -11.38 15.71 8.62
CA VAL A 100 -12.60 15.61 7.80
C VAL A 100 -12.49 14.48 6.79
N VAL A 101 -11.35 14.35 6.10
CA VAL A 101 -11.07 13.23 5.19
C VAL A 101 -11.17 11.90 5.93
N ALA A 102 -10.48 11.74 7.05
CA ALA A 102 -10.54 10.53 7.86
C ALA A 102 -11.97 10.22 8.31
N MET A 103 -12.78 11.23 8.67
CA MET A 103 -14.18 11.05 9.02
C MET A 103 -15.00 10.48 7.85
N ILE A 104 -14.81 11.01 6.63
CA ILE A 104 -15.50 10.56 5.42
C ILE A 104 -15.10 9.12 5.08
N VAL A 105 -13.79 8.82 5.06
CA VAL A 105 -13.26 7.46 4.80
C VAL A 105 -13.81 6.45 5.80
N ARG A 106 -13.81 6.80 7.10
CA ARG A 106 -14.40 5.97 8.16
C ARG A 106 -15.90 5.76 7.98
N ALA A 107 -16.63 6.79 7.55
CA ALA A 107 -18.07 6.68 7.32
C ALA A 107 -18.37 5.71 6.17
N SER A 108 -17.62 5.83 5.06
CA SER A 108 -17.77 4.93 3.91
C SER A 108 -17.39 3.48 4.27
N ALA A 109 -16.23 3.26 4.90
CA ALA A 109 -15.81 1.92 5.31
C ALA A 109 -16.83 1.26 6.26
N LYS A 110 -17.38 2.03 7.21
CA LYS A 110 -18.42 1.53 8.11
C LYS A 110 -19.68 1.10 7.38
N ARG A 111 -20.14 1.89 6.40
CA ARG A 111 -21.33 1.57 5.59
C ARG A 111 -21.08 0.33 4.76
N TYR A 112 -19.94 0.29 4.06
CA TYR A 112 -19.52 -0.85 3.26
C TYR A 112 -19.44 -2.15 4.08
N PHE A 113 -18.73 -2.17 5.21
CA PHE A 113 -18.63 -3.37 6.04
C PHE A 113 -19.97 -3.85 6.60
N ARG A 114 -20.91 -2.95 6.90
CA ARG A 114 -22.25 -3.32 7.36
C ARG A 114 -23.13 -3.89 6.25
N ALA A 115 -22.92 -3.44 5.01
CA ALA A 115 -23.65 -3.93 3.85
C ALA A 115 -23.12 -5.29 3.38
N THR A 116 -21.80 -5.48 3.40
CA THR A 116 -21.16 -6.67 2.83
C THR A 116 -21.04 -7.84 3.82
N LEU A 117 -20.86 -7.57 5.12
CA LEU A 117 -20.63 -8.64 6.12
C LEU A 117 -21.92 -9.05 6.84
N PRO A 118 -21.99 -10.30 7.34
CA PRO A 118 -23.13 -10.81 8.09
C PRO A 118 -23.56 -9.86 9.22
N GLN A 119 -24.83 -9.48 9.18
CA GLN A 119 -25.43 -8.68 10.23
C GLN A 119 -25.60 -9.53 11.50
N ALA A 120 -25.50 -8.89 12.66
CA ALA A 120 -25.82 -9.59 13.89
C ALA A 120 -27.28 -10.05 13.86
N PRO A 121 -27.60 -11.24 14.37
CA PRO A 121 -28.97 -11.67 14.53
C PRO A 121 -29.72 -10.61 15.33
N ARG A 122 -30.84 -10.14 14.78
CA ARG A 122 -31.69 -9.14 15.41
C ARG A 122 -32.09 -9.68 16.79
N PRO A 123 -31.88 -8.92 17.88
CA PRO A 123 -32.31 -9.38 19.19
C PRO A 123 -33.81 -9.66 19.13
N ALA A 124 -34.21 -10.84 19.63
CA ALA A 124 -35.62 -11.20 19.71
C ALA A 124 -36.39 -10.07 20.42
N PRO A 125 -37.62 -9.75 19.97
CA PRO A 125 -38.42 -8.72 20.63
C PRO A 125 -38.48 -9.05 22.13
N ALA A 126 -38.09 -8.09 22.96
CA ALA A 126 -38.07 -8.27 24.40
C ALA A 126 -39.47 -8.75 24.85
N ALA A 127 -39.50 -9.80 25.68
CA ALA A 127 -40.74 -10.29 26.26
C ALA A 127 -41.51 -9.10 26.87
N PRO A 128 -42.84 -9.01 26.67
CA PRO A 128 -43.63 -7.91 27.18
C PRO A 128 -43.39 -7.79 28.69
N VAL A 129 -42.90 -6.63 29.11
CA VAL A 129 -42.64 -6.34 30.53
C VAL A 129 -43.96 -6.57 31.27
N ALA A 130 -43.97 -7.51 32.22
CA ALA A 130 -45.14 -7.83 33.01
C ALA A 130 -45.69 -6.55 33.64
N ARG A 131 -46.95 -6.21 33.36
CA ARG A 131 -47.58 -4.99 33.87
C ARG A 131 -47.55 -5.05 35.40
N PRO A 132 -47.11 -3.98 36.09
CA PRO A 132 -47.16 -3.95 37.55
C PRO A 132 -48.61 -4.10 38.02
N GLY A 133 -48.86 -4.94 39.02
CA GLY A 133 -50.20 -5.15 39.58
C GLY A 133 -50.83 -3.86 40.09
N LEU A 134 -52.16 -3.79 40.11
CA LEU A 134 -52.97 -2.58 40.37
C LEU A 134 -52.56 -1.82 41.65
N VAL A 135 -52.22 -2.53 42.73
CA VAL A 135 -51.78 -1.93 44.01
C VAL A 135 -50.49 -1.12 43.84
N ARG A 136 -49.57 -1.61 43.02
CA ARG A 136 -48.29 -0.95 42.74
C ARG A 136 -48.46 0.27 41.85
N GLN A 137 -49.45 0.27 40.96
CA GLN A 137 -49.81 1.45 40.17
C GLN A 137 -50.42 2.56 41.04
N ALA A 138 -51.29 2.21 41.99
CA ALA A 138 -51.87 3.16 42.94
C ALA A 138 -50.79 3.81 43.84
N ALA A 139 -49.84 3.01 44.35
CA ALA A 139 -48.74 3.50 45.17
C ALA A 139 -47.78 4.45 44.42
N ILE A 140 -47.58 4.23 43.10
CA ILE A 140 -46.81 5.14 42.24
C ILE A 140 -47.61 6.43 41.97
N GLY A 141 -48.92 6.33 41.73
CA GLY A 141 -49.80 7.49 41.52
C GLY A 141 -49.90 8.41 42.75
N LEU A 142 -49.77 7.86 43.95
CA LEU A 142 -49.77 8.60 45.22
C LEU A 142 -48.37 9.12 45.63
N GLY A 143 -47.33 8.93 44.81
CA GLY A 143 -45.97 9.42 45.10
C GLY A 143 -45.23 8.69 46.22
N LEU A 144 -45.79 7.59 46.75
CA LEU A 144 -45.19 6.78 47.83
C LEU A 144 -44.07 5.85 47.34
N MET A 145 -44.01 5.58 46.03
CA MET A 145 -42.91 4.83 45.41
C MET A 145 -42.41 5.52 44.14
N LYS A 146 -41.09 5.66 44.02
CA LYS A 146 -40.46 6.09 42.77
C LYS A 146 -40.71 5.04 41.67
N PRO A 147 -41.14 5.44 40.46
CA PRO A 147 -41.28 4.51 39.36
C PRO A 147 -39.93 3.82 39.09
N PRO A 148 -39.93 2.50 38.83
CA PRO A 148 -38.70 1.80 38.50
C PRO A 148 -38.09 2.44 37.24
N PRO A 149 -36.75 2.62 37.19
CA PRO A 149 -36.11 3.15 36.00
C PRO A 149 -36.44 2.26 34.80
N PRO A 150 -36.68 2.84 33.60
CA PRO A 150 -36.98 2.05 32.42
C PRO A 150 -35.87 1.01 32.23
N PRO A 151 -36.21 -0.26 31.95
CA PRO A 151 -35.20 -1.29 31.76
C PRO A 151 -34.28 -0.82 30.63
N ARG A 152 -32.98 -0.64 30.95
CA ARG A 152 -31.95 -0.34 29.95
C ARG A 152 -31.95 -1.52 28.99
N GLN A 153 -32.48 -1.30 27.78
CA GLN A 153 -32.40 -2.31 26.73
C GLN A 153 -30.92 -2.66 26.54
N PRO A 154 -30.54 -3.95 26.58
CA PRO A 154 -29.17 -4.34 26.29
C PRO A 154 -28.83 -3.84 24.89
N ALA A 155 -27.67 -3.20 24.76
CA ALA A 155 -27.21 -2.71 23.46
C ALA A 155 -27.21 -3.89 22.47
N ALA A 156 -27.83 -3.69 21.30
CA ALA A 156 -27.90 -4.73 20.29
C ALA A 156 -26.49 -5.29 20.01
N PRO A 157 -26.36 -6.62 19.84
CA PRO A 157 -25.07 -7.24 19.57
C PRO A 157 -24.46 -6.61 18.31
N LEU A 158 -23.17 -6.28 18.36
CA LEU A 158 -22.48 -5.73 17.20
C LEU A 158 -22.38 -6.78 16.09
N GLY A 159 -22.82 -6.40 14.88
CA GLY A 159 -22.58 -7.19 13.67
C GLY A 159 -21.10 -7.35 13.35
N GLN A 160 -20.77 -8.33 12.50
CA GLN A 160 -19.39 -8.59 12.10
C GLN A 160 -18.75 -7.36 11.45
N GLY A 161 -19.49 -6.64 10.61
CA GLY A 161 -19.04 -5.39 10.00
C GLY A 161 -18.73 -4.28 11.00
N ASP A 162 -19.50 -4.15 12.08
CA ASP A 162 -19.20 -3.17 13.14
C ASP A 162 -17.96 -3.55 13.96
N LYS A 163 -17.73 -4.85 14.17
CA LYS A 163 -16.52 -5.35 14.85
C LYS A 163 -15.28 -5.08 13.99
N LEU A 164 -15.33 -5.39 12.70
CA LEU A 164 -14.24 -5.13 11.77
C LEU A 164 -13.95 -3.62 11.65
N TYR A 165 -15.00 -2.80 11.50
CA TYR A 165 -14.87 -1.35 11.50
C TYR A 165 -14.16 -0.83 12.76
N ARG A 166 -14.52 -1.34 13.95
CA ARG A 166 -13.86 -0.93 15.20
C ARG A 166 -12.38 -1.25 15.21
N ALA A 167 -11.97 -2.41 14.68
CA ALA A 167 -10.56 -2.77 14.55
C ALA A 167 -9.80 -1.84 13.58
N PHE A 168 -10.45 -1.41 12.50
CA PHE A 168 -9.86 -0.53 11.49
C PHE A 168 -9.88 0.96 11.83
N ARG A 169 -10.78 1.41 12.71
CA ARG A 169 -11.12 2.83 12.87
C ARG A 169 -9.91 3.73 13.09
N SER A 170 -8.92 3.30 13.88
CA SER A 170 -7.70 4.07 14.14
C SER A 170 -6.81 4.22 12.91
N ASN A 171 -6.87 3.28 11.98
CA ASN A 171 -5.99 3.19 10.82
C ASN A 171 -6.68 3.63 9.51
N LEU A 172 -7.96 3.99 9.52
CA LEU A 172 -8.65 4.60 8.39
C LEU A 172 -8.51 6.13 8.48
N LEU A 173 -7.45 6.65 7.88
CA LEU A 173 -7.00 8.04 8.03
C LEU A 173 -6.94 8.79 6.70
N TYR A 174 -6.66 8.10 5.61
CA TYR A 174 -6.28 8.72 4.35
C TYR A 174 -7.22 8.35 3.21
N GLU A 175 -7.40 9.26 2.27
CA GLU A 175 -8.24 9.07 1.09
C GLU A 175 -7.74 7.96 0.14
N TRP A 176 -6.43 7.71 0.08
CA TRP A 176 -5.87 6.62 -0.74
C TRP A 176 -6.35 5.23 -0.29
N GLN A 177 -6.87 5.11 0.94
CA GLN A 177 -7.41 3.86 1.46
C GLN A 177 -8.82 3.55 0.94
N VAL A 178 -9.52 4.53 0.38
CA VAL A 178 -10.90 4.37 -0.12
C VAL A 178 -11.02 3.21 -1.13
N PRO A 179 -10.20 3.13 -2.20
CA PRO A 179 -10.26 2.00 -3.12
C PRO A 179 -9.89 0.66 -2.48
N LEU A 180 -9.24 0.67 -1.31
CA LEU A 180 -8.84 -0.54 -0.58
C LEU A 180 -9.94 -1.08 0.34
N ILE A 181 -10.98 -0.29 0.63
CA ILE A 181 -12.09 -0.68 1.52
C ILE A 181 -12.72 -2.03 1.13
N PRO A 182 -13.05 -2.31 -0.15
CA PRO A 182 -13.56 -3.61 -0.57
C PRO A 182 -12.63 -4.78 -0.21
N HIS A 183 -11.32 -4.55 -0.32
CA HIS A 183 -10.30 -5.57 -0.03
C HIS A 183 -10.06 -5.77 1.47
N TYR A 184 -10.45 -4.82 2.31
CA TYR A 184 -10.39 -4.98 3.77
C TYR A 184 -11.51 -5.89 4.32
N ALA A 185 -12.65 -6.00 3.63
CA ALA A 185 -13.79 -6.81 4.08
C ALA A 185 -13.46 -8.29 4.36
N PRO A 186 -12.68 -9.01 3.52
CA PRO A 186 -12.31 -10.41 3.80
C PRO A 186 -11.28 -10.58 4.93
N LEU A 187 -10.67 -9.51 5.45
CA LEU A 187 -9.65 -9.64 6.49
C LEU A 187 -10.24 -10.09 7.84
N GLU A 188 -9.50 -10.94 8.54
CA GLU A 188 -9.87 -11.33 9.89
C GLU A 188 -9.63 -10.18 10.90
N ILE A 189 -10.56 -10.02 11.85
CA ILE A 189 -10.48 -9.00 12.91
C ILE A 189 -9.19 -9.14 13.73
N ARG A 190 -8.74 -10.38 13.99
CA ARG A 190 -7.50 -10.67 14.72
C ARG A 190 -6.27 -10.15 13.96
N THR A 191 -6.22 -10.43 12.66
CA THR A 191 -5.15 -9.94 11.76
C THR A 191 -5.06 -8.42 11.78
N VAL A 192 -6.18 -7.72 11.61
CA VAL A 192 -6.21 -6.25 11.60
C VAL A 192 -5.77 -5.67 12.95
N THR A 193 -6.24 -6.25 14.05
CA THR A 193 -5.91 -5.79 15.41
C THR A 193 -4.42 -5.99 15.72
N ARG A 194 -3.84 -7.13 15.32
CA ARG A 194 -2.43 -7.45 15.54
C ARG A 194 -1.51 -6.61 14.65
N LEU A 195 -1.92 -6.33 13.42
CA LEU A 195 -1.14 -5.52 12.48
C LEU A 195 -1.15 -4.04 12.88
N GLY A 196 -2.28 -3.52 13.37
CA GLY A 196 -2.40 -2.14 13.84
C GLY A 196 -2.02 -1.14 12.74
N ALA A 197 -1.14 -0.19 13.07
CA ALA A 197 -0.72 0.87 12.14
C ALA A 197 0.04 0.34 10.91
N ARG A 198 0.66 -0.85 10.98
CA ARG A 198 1.41 -1.45 9.85
C ARG A 198 0.52 -1.76 8.64
N ILE A 199 -0.80 -1.77 8.81
CA ILE A 199 -1.73 -1.91 7.68
C ILE A 199 -1.66 -0.72 6.71
N LEU A 200 -1.14 0.41 7.16
CA LEU A 200 -0.94 1.62 6.35
C LEU A 200 0.21 1.47 5.34
N ASP A 201 1.09 0.48 5.55
CA ASP A 201 2.19 0.17 4.64
C ASP A 201 1.69 -0.62 3.41
N LEU A 202 0.52 -1.27 3.52
CA LEU A 202 -0.13 -2.03 2.46
C LEU A 202 -1.01 -1.10 1.61
N ARG A 203 -0.43 -0.56 0.54
CA ARG A 203 -1.11 0.42 -0.34
C ARG A 203 -1.76 -0.19 -1.57
N GLU A 204 -1.41 -1.43 -1.91
CA GLU A 204 -1.90 -2.08 -3.12
C GLU A 204 -3.00 -3.11 -2.79
N PRO A 205 -4.06 -3.20 -3.62
CA PRO A 205 -5.11 -4.21 -3.47
C PRO A 205 -4.56 -5.65 -3.40
N GLY A 206 -3.57 -5.97 -4.23
CA GLY A 206 -2.96 -7.30 -4.26
C GLY A 206 -2.28 -7.68 -2.95
N GLN A 207 -1.66 -6.72 -2.26
CA GLN A 207 -1.03 -6.97 -0.95
C GLN A 207 -2.07 -7.35 0.10
N ILE A 208 -3.21 -6.66 0.10
CA ILE A 208 -4.30 -6.93 1.04
C ILE A 208 -4.95 -8.28 0.74
N GLN A 209 -5.10 -8.64 -0.54
CA GLN A 209 -5.64 -9.93 -0.95
C GLN A 209 -4.74 -11.10 -0.50
N ILE A 210 -3.42 -10.97 -0.68
CA ILE A 210 -2.45 -11.94 -0.17
C ILE A 210 -2.58 -12.05 1.36
N LEU A 211 -2.67 -10.93 2.07
CA LEU A 211 -2.86 -10.93 3.52
C LEU A 211 -4.18 -11.59 3.94
N ALA A 212 -5.26 -11.41 3.17
CA ALA A 212 -6.55 -12.02 3.44
C ALA A 212 -6.53 -13.54 3.20
N ALA A 213 -5.78 -14.00 2.20
CA ALA A 213 -5.67 -15.42 1.88
C ALA A 213 -4.71 -16.17 2.84
N GLU A 214 -3.55 -15.58 3.13
CA GLU A 214 -2.51 -16.25 3.93
C GLU A 214 -2.61 -15.95 5.43
N GLY A 215 -3.24 -14.84 5.82
CA GLY A 215 -3.27 -14.37 7.19
C GLY A 215 -1.90 -13.89 7.69
N LEU A 216 -1.76 -13.73 9.00
CA LEU A 216 -0.46 -13.47 9.63
C LEU A 216 0.21 -14.80 9.99
N THR A 217 1.55 -14.79 10.02
CA THR A 217 2.31 -15.93 10.56
C THR A 217 1.98 -16.16 12.04
N ALA A 218 2.38 -17.32 12.59
CA ALA A 218 2.24 -17.60 14.03
C ALA A 218 2.88 -16.47 14.88
N GLU A 219 4.03 -15.95 14.46
CA GLU A 219 4.71 -14.82 15.12
C GLU A 219 4.04 -13.46 14.86
N GLY A 220 3.02 -13.38 13.99
CA GLY A 220 2.27 -12.15 13.73
C GLY A 220 2.89 -11.26 12.69
N ARG A 221 3.79 -11.83 11.90
CA ARG A 221 4.45 -11.11 10.82
C ARG A 221 3.61 -11.23 9.56
N LEU A 222 3.89 -10.33 8.62
CA LEU A 222 3.25 -10.39 7.32
C LEU A 222 3.69 -11.66 6.59
N PRO A 223 2.89 -12.18 5.66
CA PRO A 223 3.34 -13.15 4.65
C PRO A 223 4.69 -12.75 4.04
N LEU A 224 5.52 -13.73 3.69
CA LEU A 224 6.87 -13.48 3.18
C LEU A 224 6.86 -12.52 1.99
N VAL A 225 5.94 -12.72 1.04
CA VAL A 225 5.77 -11.89 -0.18
C VAL A 225 5.49 -10.41 0.12
N LEU A 226 4.95 -10.12 1.31
CA LEU A 226 4.55 -8.78 1.73
C LEU A 226 5.56 -8.12 2.67
N ASP A 227 6.65 -8.81 3.01
CA ASP A 227 7.67 -8.34 3.92
C ASP A 227 8.99 -8.08 3.17
N ASP A 228 9.97 -7.54 3.89
CA ASP A 228 11.26 -7.18 3.31
C ASP A 228 12.15 -8.40 3.07
N ALA A 229 13.11 -8.27 2.16
CA ALA A 229 14.16 -9.26 1.90
C ALA A 229 14.97 -9.63 3.16
N ARG A 230 14.92 -8.81 4.23
CA ARG A 230 15.51 -9.14 5.52
C ARG A 230 14.93 -10.42 6.11
N ARG A 231 13.70 -10.80 5.76
CA ARG A 231 13.10 -12.08 6.14
C ARG A 231 13.77 -13.29 5.53
N LEU A 232 14.53 -13.12 4.45
CA LEU A 232 15.35 -14.18 3.91
C LEU A 232 16.58 -14.47 4.79
N ARG A 233 16.90 -13.63 5.80
CA ARG A 233 18.04 -13.89 6.67
C ARG A 233 17.69 -14.91 7.75
N GLY A 234 18.53 -15.93 7.86
CA GLY A 234 18.52 -16.89 8.95
C GLY A 234 19.15 -16.33 10.24
N PRO A 235 19.08 -17.08 11.35
CA PRO A 235 19.69 -16.68 12.63
C PRO A 235 21.21 -16.51 12.55
N ASP A 236 21.86 -17.24 11.64
CA ASP A 236 23.31 -17.21 11.44
C ASP A 236 23.78 -16.03 10.57
N GLY A 237 22.86 -15.15 10.15
CA GLY A 237 23.14 -14.01 9.28
C GLY A 237 23.23 -14.35 7.78
N GLY A 238 23.29 -15.64 7.43
CA GLY A 238 23.17 -16.15 6.06
C GLY A 238 21.73 -16.13 5.53
N ILE A 239 21.50 -16.67 4.33
CA ILE A 239 20.16 -16.80 3.76
C ILE A 239 19.49 -18.08 4.27
N ASP A 240 18.29 -17.96 4.83
CA ASP A 240 17.45 -19.09 5.23
C ASP A 240 16.93 -19.83 3.99
N ALA A 241 17.29 -21.11 3.88
CA ALA A 241 16.95 -21.95 2.73
C ALA A 241 15.44 -22.12 2.56
N ASN A 242 14.69 -22.25 3.66
CA ASN A 242 13.24 -22.46 3.60
C ASN A 242 12.52 -21.20 3.12
N ALA A 243 12.88 -20.04 3.69
CA ALA A 243 12.36 -18.74 3.26
C ALA A 243 12.71 -18.45 1.80
N LEU A 244 13.92 -18.76 1.35
CA LEU A 244 14.30 -18.57 -0.04
C LEU A 244 13.50 -19.48 -1.00
N SER A 245 13.32 -20.76 -0.63
CA SER A 245 12.50 -21.69 -1.40
C SER A 245 11.03 -21.25 -1.46
N GLU A 246 10.47 -20.80 -0.34
CA GLU A 246 9.12 -20.24 -0.27
C GLU A 246 8.98 -18.99 -1.14
N ALA A 247 9.97 -18.09 -1.10
CA ALA A 247 9.99 -16.90 -1.93
C ALA A 247 10.04 -17.26 -3.42
N PHE A 248 10.81 -18.28 -3.82
CA PHE A 248 10.89 -18.70 -5.21
C PHE A 248 9.51 -19.11 -5.77
N VAL A 249 8.79 -19.95 -5.01
CA VAL A 249 7.45 -20.44 -5.39
C VAL A 249 6.44 -19.29 -5.37
N LYS A 250 6.36 -18.54 -4.26
CA LYS A 250 5.34 -17.50 -4.09
C LYS A 250 5.51 -16.30 -5.02
N LEU A 251 6.74 -16.00 -5.44
CA LEU A 251 7.01 -14.95 -6.41
C LEU A 251 6.87 -15.42 -7.86
N GLY A 252 6.59 -16.71 -8.10
CA GLY A 252 6.46 -17.28 -9.45
C GLY A 252 7.77 -17.22 -10.25
N LEU A 253 8.91 -17.42 -9.58
CA LEU A 253 10.22 -17.32 -10.23
C LEU A 253 10.48 -18.45 -11.23
N GLU A 254 9.69 -19.52 -11.19
CA GLU A 254 9.69 -20.61 -12.19
C GLU A 254 9.56 -20.10 -13.63
N ALA A 255 8.70 -19.10 -13.85
CA ALA A 255 8.50 -18.52 -15.19
C ALA A 255 9.75 -17.79 -15.72
N VAL A 256 10.65 -17.39 -14.81
CA VAL A 256 11.86 -16.59 -15.12
C VAL A 256 13.11 -17.47 -15.15
N PHE A 257 13.10 -18.55 -14.35
CA PHE A 257 14.17 -19.53 -14.25
C PHE A 257 13.64 -20.95 -14.53
N PRO A 258 13.18 -21.23 -15.77
CA PRO A 258 12.56 -22.51 -16.10
C PRO A 258 13.51 -23.70 -15.96
N ASN A 259 14.82 -23.48 -15.96
CA ASN A 259 15.81 -24.54 -15.79
C ASN A 259 15.95 -24.99 -14.33
N LEU A 260 15.46 -24.21 -13.35
CA LEU A 260 15.55 -24.53 -11.92
C LEU A 260 14.35 -25.36 -11.46
N GLU A 261 14.13 -26.52 -12.07
CA GLU A 261 13.09 -27.46 -11.61
C GLU A 261 13.57 -28.26 -10.38
N ASP A 262 12.67 -28.50 -9.42
CA ASP A 262 12.77 -29.30 -8.19
C ASP A 262 14.18 -29.65 -7.65
N ALA A 263 14.90 -30.56 -8.32
CA ALA A 263 16.23 -30.99 -7.91
C ALA A 263 17.28 -29.88 -8.07
N GLN A 264 17.22 -29.13 -9.17
CA GLN A 264 18.11 -27.98 -9.41
C GLN A 264 17.76 -26.82 -8.49
N LEU A 265 16.46 -26.59 -8.23
CA LEU A 265 16.04 -25.57 -7.26
C LEU A 265 16.59 -25.86 -5.86
N ARG A 266 16.42 -27.10 -5.37
CA ARG A 266 16.96 -27.51 -4.05
C ARG A 266 18.48 -27.31 -3.97
N ARG A 267 19.21 -27.62 -5.04
CA ARG A 267 20.65 -27.37 -5.13
C ARG A 267 20.96 -25.88 -5.12
N ALA A 268 20.26 -25.08 -5.93
CA ALA A 268 20.44 -23.62 -5.98
C ALA A 268 20.20 -22.99 -4.60
N VAL A 269 19.07 -23.31 -3.96
CA VAL A 269 18.73 -22.84 -2.62
C VAL A 269 19.79 -23.23 -1.59
N SER A 270 20.24 -24.49 -1.61
CA SER A 270 21.30 -24.96 -0.70
C SER A 270 22.63 -24.23 -0.90
N GLN A 271 22.98 -23.85 -2.13
CA GLN A 271 24.22 -23.12 -2.40
C GLN A 271 24.09 -21.64 -2.03
N ILE A 272 22.94 -21.03 -2.30
CA ILE A 272 22.64 -19.64 -1.90
C ILE A 272 22.58 -19.51 -0.37
N SER A 273 22.06 -20.52 0.36
CA SER A 273 22.04 -20.49 1.82
C SER A 273 23.42 -20.59 2.47
N CYS A 274 24.41 -21.16 1.76
CA CYS A 274 25.80 -21.22 2.20
C CYS A 274 26.62 -19.95 1.90
N MET A 275 25.97 -18.87 1.44
CA MET A 275 26.65 -17.58 1.24
C MET A 275 27.21 -17.02 2.54
N GLU A 276 28.35 -16.33 2.45
CA GLU A 276 28.92 -15.63 3.60
C GLU A 276 27.98 -14.53 4.11
N ALA A 277 27.72 -14.49 5.43
CA ALA A 277 26.80 -13.53 6.04
C ALA A 277 27.14 -12.07 5.69
N LYS A 278 28.44 -11.73 5.62
CA LYS A 278 28.90 -10.40 5.24
C LYS A 278 28.56 -10.04 3.79
N ALA A 279 28.50 -11.01 2.88
CA ALA A 279 28.03 -10.79 1.52
C ALA A 279 26.53 -10.45 1.50
N VAL A 280 25.74 -11.19 2.27
CA VAL A 280 24.30 -10.94 2.46
C VAL A 280 24.04 -9.55 3.08
N GLU A 281 24.90 -9.13 4.01
CA GLU A 281 24.86 -7.80 4.62
C GLU A 281 25.07 -6.66 3.63
N LEU A 282 25.91 -6.85 2.61
CA LEU A 282 26.19 -5.86 1.59
C LEU A 282 25.14 -5.85 0.48
N LEU A 283 24.69 -7.04 0.03
CA LEU A 283 23.83 -7.16 -1.16
C LEU A 283 22.38 -6.77 -0.89
N ILE A 284 21.80 -7.16 0.26
CA ILE A 284 20.39 -6.87 0.55
C ILE A 284 20.08 -5.37 0.58
N PRO A 285 20.85 -4.51 1.27
CA PRO A 285 20.64 -3.06 1.24
C PRO A 285 20.89 -2.44 -0.14
N ALA A 286 21.85 -2.97 -0.90
CA ALA A 286 22.13 -2.51 -2.26
C ALA A 286 20.91 -2.68 -3.19
N LEU A 287 20.09 -3.69 -2.93
CA LEU A 287 18.83 -4.01 -3.63
C LEU A 287 17.58 -3.44 -2.93
N GLU A 288 17.73 -2.39 -2.12
CA GLU A 288 16.62 -1.67 -1.45
C GLU A 288 15.78 -2.54 -0.52
N THR A 289 16.32 -3.66 -0.04
CA THR A 289 15.58 -4.64 0.76
C THR A 289 14.30 -5.18 0.08
N ASP A 290 14.12 -4.98 -1.23
CA ASP A 290 12.99 -5.55 -1.96
C ASP A 290 13.19 -7.06 -2.12
N LEU A 291 12.25 -7.83 -1.57
CA LEU A 291 12.29 -9.29 -1.61
C LEU A 291 12.40 -9.82 -3.04
N ARG A 292 11.69 -9.19 -4.00
CA ARG A 292 11.71 -9.59 -5.41
C ARG A 292 13.07 -9.36 -6.04
N ALA A 293 13.61 -8.15 -5.91
CA ALA A 293 14.94 -7.81 -6.40
C ALA A 293 16.02 -8.72 -5.83
N VAL A 294 16.01 -8.96 -4.52
CA VAL A 294 16.97 -9.85 -3.86
C VAL A 294 16.85 -11.28 -4.35
N ALA A 295 15.65 -11.86 -4.35
CA ALA A 295 15.47 -13.25 -4.79
C ALA A 295 15.89 -13.43 -6.25
N VAL A 296 15.40 -12.58 -7.17
CA VAL A 296 15.75 -12.64 -8.60
C VAL A 296 17.26 -12.48 -8.79
N PHE A 297 17.90 -11.54 -8.08
CA PHE A 297 19.34 -11.34 -8.17
C PHE A 297 20.15 -12.56 -7.72
N LEU A 298 19.79 -13.18 -6.60
CA LEU A 298 20.49 -14.36 -6.07
C LEU A 298 20.37 -15.56 -7.03
N PHE A 299 19.17 -15.82 -7.56
CA PHE A 299 18.96 -16.89 -8.54
C PHE A 299 19.64 -16.59 -9.88
N SER A 300 19.65 -15.32 -10.34
CA SER A 300 20.46 -14.89 -11.48
C SER A 300 21.95 -15.19 -11.28
N CYS A 301 22.51 -14.85 -10.12
CA CYS A 301 23.91 -15.13 -9.81
C CYS A 301 24.22 -16.62 -9.88
N PHE A 302 23.36 -17.47 -9.30
CA PHE A 302 23.53 -18.90 -9.35
C PHE A 302 23.41 -19.46 -10.77
N SER A 303 22.39 -19.06 -11.52
CA SER A 303 22.17 -19.52 -12.90
C SER A 303 23.28 -19.09 -13.86
N SER A 304 23.84 -17.88 -13.69
CA SER A 304 24.89 -17.37 -14.57
C SER A 304 26.28 -17.94 -14.25
N LEU A 305 26.63 -18.11 -12.97
CA LEU A 305 27.96 -18.60 -12.56
C LEU A 305 28.04 -20.13 -12.46
N GLY A 306 26.89 -20.79 -12.34
CA GLY A 306 26.82 -22.19 -11.95
C GLY A 306 27.29 -22.43 -10.51
N GLU A 307 27.23 -23.69 -10.08
CA GLU A 307 27.47 -24.06 -8.69
C GLU A 307 28.90 -23.74 -8.20
N LYS A 308 29.92 -24.07 -9.01
CA LYS A 308 31.34 -23.84 -8.65
C LYS A 308 31.68 -22.35 -8.62
N GLY A 309 31.27 -21.61 -9.66
CA GLY A 309 31.51 -20.18 -9.76
C GLY A 309 30.79 -19.40 -8.66
N PHE A 310 29.55 -19.78 -8.35
CA PHE A 310 28.79 -19.16 -7.25
C PHE A 310 29.48 -19.36 -5.90
N ARG A 311 29.91 -20.59 -5.58
CA ARG A 311 30.64 -20.88 -4.33
C ARG A 311 31.96 -20.10 -4.24
N GLN A 312 32.67 -19.97 -5.34
CA GLN A 312 33.92 -19.22 -5.39
C GLN A 312 33.69 -17.71 -5.22
N ALA A 313 32.60 -17.17 -5.76
CA ALA A 313 32.29 -15.75 -5.69
C ALA A 313 31.68 -15.33 -4.33
N PHE A 314 30.75 -16.12 -3.79
CA PHE A 314 29.92 -15.75 -2.63
C PHE A 314 30.08 -16.65 -1.39
N GLY A 315 30.85 -17.73 -1.48
CA GLY A 315 31.16 -18.59 -0.33
C GLY A 315 32.21 -17.98 0.60
N ALA A 316 32.61 -18.72 1.64
CA ALA A 316 33.51 -18.25 2.70
C ALA A 316 34.92 -17.80 2.23
N CYS A 317 35.37 -18.28 1.06
CA CYS A 317 36.64 -17.87 0.46
C CYS A 317 36.46 -16.79 -0.63
N GLY A 318 35.26 -16.22 -0.74
CA GLY A 318 34.93 -15.23 -1.75
C GLY A 318 35.73 -13.94 -1.60
N ALA A 319 36.05 -13.32 -2.74
CA ALA A 319 36.72 -12.03 -2.76
C ALA A 319 35.75 -10.93 -2.28
N MET A 320 35.66 -10.69 -0.97
CA MET A 320 34.70 -9.74 -0.39
C MET A 320 34.75 -8.32 -0.98
N TRP A 321 35.92 -7.86 -1.42
CA TRP A 321 36.06 -6.59 -2.12
C TRP A 321 35.32 -6.55 -3.47
N ALA A 322 35.21 -7.68 -4.16
CA ALA A 322 34.45 -7.82 -5.39
C ALA A 322 32.95 -7.70 -5.11
N ILE A 323 32.47 -8.32 -4.03
CA ILE A 323 31.08 -8.22 -3.56
C ILE A 323 30.76 -6.78 -3.16
N GLN A 324 31.69 -6.06 -2.51
CA GLN A 324 31.53 -4.63 -2.22
C GLN A 324 31.44 -3.78 -3.50
N LYS A 325 32.28 -4.05 -4.50
CA LYS A 325 32.23 -3.37 -5.81
C LYS A 325 30.91 -3.65 -6.53
N LEU A 326 30.44 -4.89 -6.50
CA LEU A 326 29.15 -5.32 -7.03
C LEU A 326 28.00 -4.63 -6.31
N ALA A 327 27.99 -4.61 -4.97
CA ALA A 327 26.97 -3.93 -4.18
C ALA A 327 26.87 -2.43 -4.53
N LYS A 328 28.01 -1.74 -4.62
CA LYS A 328 28.06 -0.33 -5.09
C LYS A 328 27.55 -0.16 -6.51
N HIS A 329 27.82 -1.13 -7.41
CA HIS A 329 27.31 -1.07 -8.77
C HIS A 329 25.78 -1.26 -8.81
N LEU A 330 25.23 -2.19 -8.03
CA LEU A 330 23.80 -2.41 -7.90
C LEU A 330 23.06 -1.18 -7.37
N GLU A 331 23.66 -0.42 -6.46
CA GLU A 331 23.14 0.87 -6.01
C GLU A 331 23.04 1.89 -7.17
N GLY A 332 24.01 1.87 -8.09
CA GLY A 332 24.01 2.72 -9.28
C GLY A 332 23.02 2.29 -10.38
N CYS A 333 22.53 1.05 -10.36
CA CYS A 333 21.58 0.52 -11.36
C CYS A 333 20.11 0.90 -11.11
N ARG A 334 19.83 1.70 -10.08
CA ARG A 334 18.48 2.10 -9.70
C ARG A 334 17.89 3.13 -10.69
N PRO A 335 16.57 3.11 -10.96
CA PRO A 335 15.55 2.24 -10.35
C PRO A 335 15.49 0.84 -10.97
N TRP A 336 15.14 -0.16 -10.14
CA TRP A 336 15.01 -1.55 -10.60
C TRP A 336 13.75 -1.75 -11.48
N PRO A 337 13.83 -2.57 -12.54
CA PRO A 337 12.67 -2.89 -13.36
C PRO A 337 11.55 -3.57 -12.54
N ARG A 338 10.29 -3.28 -12.89
CA ARG A 338 9.12 -3.82 -12.16
C ARG A 338 8.75 -5.25 -12.54
N SER A 339 9.08 -5.69 -13.76
CA SER A 339 8.79 -7.04 -14.23
C SER A 339 9.95 -7.98 -13.91
N LEU A 340 9.63 -9.22 -13.52
CA LEU A 340 10.64 -10.20 -13.13
C LEU A 340 11.64 -10.53 -14.28
N PRO A 341 11.21 -10.68 -15.55
CA PRO A 341 12.16 -10.95 -16.65
C PRO A 341 13.13 -9.77 -16.88
N SER A 342 12.64 -8.53 -16.83
CA SER A 342 13.50 -7.35 -16.98
C SER A 342 14.43 -7.18 -15.79
N MET A 343 13.98 -7.54 -14.59
CA MET A 343 14.79 -7.56 -13.37
C MET A 343 15.91 -8.60 -13.47
N LYS A 344 15.62 -9.83 -13.93
CA LYS A 344 16.65 -10.83 -14.26
C LYS A 344 17.68 -10.28 -15.25
N GLY A 345 17.23 -9.67 -16.35
CA GLY A 345 18.13 -9.06 -17.32
C GLY A 345 18.99 -7.92 -16.74
N ALA A 346 18.46 -7.14 -15.79
CA ALA A 346 19.24 -6.12 -15.08
C ALA A 346 20.28 -6.77 -14.13
N SER A 347 19.89 -7.80 -13.38
CA SER A 347 20.78 -8.58 -12.52
C SER A 347 21.93 -9.22 -13.29
N ASP A 348 21.63 -9.86 -14.43
CA ASP A 348 22.64 -10.53 -15.27
C ASP A 348 23.67 -9.50 -15.81
N ARG A 349 23.22 -8.30 -16.20
CA ARG A 349 24.11 -7.21 -16.63
C ARG A 349 24.98 -6.67 -15.50
N ALA A 350 24.39 -6.43 -14.32
CA ALA A 350 25.12 -5.93 -13.16
C ALA A 350 26.19 -6.93 -12.70
N LEU A 351 25.87 -8.24 -12.74
CA LEU A 351 26.80 -9.31 -12.44
C LEU A 351 27.98 -9.33 -13.43
N ALA A 352 27.69 -9.29 -14.73
CA ALA A 352 28.71 -9.31 -15.78
C ALA A 352 29.67 -8.10 -15.74
N ALA A 353 29.24 -6.97 -15.16
CA ALA A 353 30.07 -5.78 -14.99
C ALA A 353 31.07 -5.91 -13.83
N ALA A 354 30.76 -6.71 -12.81
CA ALA A 354 31.55 -6.81 -11.58
C ALA A 354 32.34 -8.12 -11.45
N ILE A 355 31.82 -9.21 -12.01
CA ILE A 355 32.37 -10.57 -11.87
C ILE A 355 32.54 -11.16 -13.27
N ASP A 356 33.73 -11.68 -13.55
CA ASP A 356 34.00 -12.52 -14.71
C ASP A 356 33.23 -13.84 -14.57
N LEU A 357 32.25 -14.02 -15.46
CA LEU A 357 31.32 -15.15 -15.44
C LEU A 357 32.02 -16.50 -15.69
N ALA A 358 33.19 -16.52 -16.33
CA ALA A 358 33.92 -17.75 -16.61
C ALA A 358 34.69 -18.26 -15.39
N THR A 359 35.18 -17.35 -14.55
CA THR A 359 36.11 -17.66 -13.46
C THR A 359 35.49 -17.46 -12.07
N GLY A 360 34.34 -16.78 -11.98
CA GLY A 360 33.75 -16.33 -10.71
C GLY A 360 34.65 -15.31 -9.98
N GLN A 361 35.73 -14.85 -10.61
CA GLN A 361 36.60 -13.83 -10.07
C GLN A 361 36.10 -12.44 -10.46
N PRO A 362 36.41 -11.39 -9.70
CA PRO A 362 36.10 -10.03 -10.09
C PRO A 362 36.59 -9.75 -11.51
N ALA A 363 35.72 -9.13 -12.32
CA ALA A 363 36.08 -8.69 -13.65
C ALA A 363 37.32 -7.81 -13.52
N LYS A 364 38.48 -8.31 -13.97
CA LYS A 364 39.70 -7.49 -14.07
C LYS A 364 39.28 -6.26 -14.83
N ASP A 365 39.48 -5.09 -14.24
CA ASP A 365 39.13 -3.84 -14.88
C ASP A 365 39.62 -3.94 -16.32
N LYS A 366 38.70 -3.91 -17.29
CA LYS A 366 39.03 -3.63 -18.68
C LYS A 366 39.47 -2.15 -18.77
N GLN A 367 40.39 -1.75 -17.90
CA GLN A 367 41.10 -0.51 -17.97
C GLN A 367 42.19 -0.70 -19.03
N LYS A 368 41.95 -0.05 -20.16
CA LYS A 368 42.98 0.48 -21.06
C LYS A 368 43.61 -0.50 -22.05
N THR A 369 42.78 -1.00 -22.96
CA THR A 369 43.23 -1.28 -24.33
C THR A 369 42.17 -0.81 -25.32
N ALA A 370 42.08 0.51 -25.49
CA ALA A 370 41.55 1.06 -26.73
C ALA A 370 42.69 0.97 -27.77
N PRO A 371 42.52 0.28 -28.91
CA PRO A 371 43.45 0.42 -30.01
C PRO A 371 43.37 1.87 -30.51
N ALA A 372 44.52 2.52 -30.63
CA ALA A 372 44.62 3.84 -31.24
C ALA A 372 43.98 3.80 -32.65
N PRO A 373 43.21 4.81 -33.07
CA PRO A 373 42.73 4.88 -34.44
C PRO A 373 43.97 4.93 -35.34
N ALA A 374 44.09 3.93 -36.23
CA ALA A 374 45.10 3.93 -37.26
C ALA A 374 44.97 5.22 -38.06
N ALA A 375 46.01 6.05 -38.00
CA ALA A 375 46.15 7.23 -38.82
C ALA A 375 46.21 6.78 -40.28
N VAL A 376 45.12 6.98 -41.02
CA VAL A 376 45.11 6.85 -42.47
C VAL A 376 45.76 8.12 -43.03
N SER A 377 47.06 8.03 -43.25
CA SER A 377 47.85 9.00 -43.99
C SER A 377 47.87 8.65 -45.47
N GLY A 378 47.36 9.55 -46.31
CA GLY A 378 48.03 9.89 -47.58
C GLY A 378 47.30 9.59 -48.89
N GLY A 379 47.08 10.66 -49.67
CA GLY A 379 46.79 10.67 -51.11
C GLY A 379 45.44 11.32 -51.41
N GLY A 380 45.30 12.61 -51.73
CA GLY A 380 46.01 13.41 -52.72
C GLY A 380 44.95 14.01 -53.67
N PRO A 381 44.99 15.31 -54.06
CA PRO A 381 43.82 16.01 -54.61
C PRO A 381 43.75 15.92 -56.14
N ALA A 382 42.55 15.75 -56.70
CA ALA A 382 42.29 15.90 -58.13
C ALA A 382 41.18 16.94 -58.39
N ARG A 383 41.58 17.90 -59.22
CA ARG A 383 40.97 19.17 -59.62
C ARG A 383 40.01 18.96 -60.82
N ALA A 384 39.07 19.89 -60.96
CA ALA A 384 38.23 20.18 -62.15
C ALA A 384 37.11 19.15 -62.46
N ALA A 385 35.91 19.52 -62.93
CA ALA A 385 35.53 20.67 -63.73
C ALA A 385 34.09 21.14 -63.45
N ARG A 386 33.88 22.45 -63.63
CA ARG A 386 32.60 23.14 -63.74
C ARG A 386 32.01 23.02 -65.15
N THR A 387 30.73 23.39 -65.24
CA THR A 387 29.93 23.91 -66.38
C THR A 387 28.95 22.92 -67.02
N PRO A 388 27.87 23.39 -67.67
CA PRO A 388 26.93 24.42 -67.19
C PRO A 388 25.45 24.09 -67.51
N VAL A 389 24.58 24.98 -67.02
CA VAL A 389 23.15 25.13 -67.31
C VAL A 389 22.88 25.53 -68.77
N SER A 390 21.82 24.97 -69.37
CA SER A 390 20.96 25.47 -70.45
C SER A 390 19.84 24.43 -70.64
N ALA A 391 18.55 24.71 -70.81
CA ALA A 391 17.75 25.92 -70.93
C ALA A 391 16.31 25.58 -70.46
#